data_AF-A0A364V8Z8-F1
#
_entry.id   AF-A0A364V8Z8-F1
#
_cell.length_a   1.000
_cell.length_b   1.000
_cell.length_c   1.000
_cell.angle_alpha   90.00
_cell.angle_beta   90.00
_cell.angle_gamma   90.00
#
_symmetry.space_group_name_H-M   'P 1'
#
loop_
_entity.id
_entity.type
_entity.pdbx_description
1 polymer ?
#
loop_
_entity_poly.entity_id
_entity_poly.type
_entity_poly.pdbx_seq_one_letter_code
_entity_poly.pdbx_strand_id
1 'polypeptide(L)'
;MNDIERLEQRVDYLSTQVERLIDLHQPFPARQRHFRKAAMITGQTLIQEVHARRVLAYVMHRPSERANIDLTTGLVPLPEKTQQLLLSRASEERIADSKVHRILATVVSGGESGAEQLFEAFKHDLDLSRDLAGEP
;
A
#
# COMPACT_ATOMS: atom_id res chain seq x y z
N MET A 1 27.09 -19.14 -18.31
CA MET A 1 26.77 -18.88 -16.91
C MET A 1 27.26 -20.05 -16.10
N ASN A 2 28.24 -19.87 -15.21
CA ASN A 2 28.79 -20.96 -14.40
C ASN A 2 27.94 -21.20 -13.15
N ASP A 3 28.16 -22.31 -12.44
CA ASP A 3 27.37 -22.66 -11.25
C ASP A 3 27.48 -21.64 -10.11
N ILE A 4 28.60 -20.89 -10.03
CA ILE A 4 28.82 -19.82 -9.05
C ILE A 4 27.90 -18.63 -9.35
N GLU A 5 27.85 -18.16 -10.60
CA GLU A 5 26.96 -17.05 -11.02
C GLU A 5 25.48 -17.38 -10.78
N ARG A 6 25.08 -18.64 -10.97
CA ARG A 6 23.71 -19.09 -10.70
C ARG A 6 23.39 -19.14 -9.21
N LEU A 7 24.37 -19.48 -8.38
CA LEU A 7 24.25 -19.45 -6.92
C LEU A 7 24.14 -18.02 -6.42
N GLU A 8 24.97 -17.10 -6.91
CA GLU A 8 24.93 -15.67 -6.58
C GLU A 8 23.56 -15.05 -6.90
N GLN A 9 23.05 -15.24 -8.12
CA GLN A 9 21.70 -14.78 -8.48
C GLN A 9 20.61 -15.34 -7.58
N ARG A 10 20.75 -16.60 -7.14
CA ARG A 10 19.76 -17.24 -6.27
C ARG A 10 19.85 -16.71 -4.84
N VAL A 11 21.05 -16.41 -4.34
CA VAL A 11 21.24 -15.75 -3.05
C VAL A 11 20.65 -14.35 -3.09
N ASP A 12 20.93 -13.55 -4.12
CA ASP A 12 20.36 -12.19 -4.26
C ASP A 12 18.84 -12.21 -4.30
N TYR A 13 18.27 -13.16 -5.05
CA TYR A 13 16.83 -13.36 -5.10
C TYR A 13 16.26 -13.71 -3.72
N LEU A 14 16.85 -14.67 -3.01
CA LEU A 14 16.36 -15.11 -1.70
C LEU A 14 16.52 -14.02 -0.63
N SER A 15 17.64 -13.29 -0.62
CA SER A 15 17.86 -12.14 0.25
C SER A 15 16.78 -11.09 0.03
N THR A 16 16.48 -10.77 -1.24
CA THR A 16 15.37 -9.86 -1.59
C THR A 16 14.02 -10.38 -1.08
N GLN A 17 13.74 -11.69 -1.16
CA GLN A 17 12.50 -12.26 -0.63
C GLN A 17 12.43 -12.17 0.90
N VAL A 18 13.55 -12.36 1.59
CA VAL A 18 13.62 -12.26 3.06
C VAL A 18 13.41 -10.82 3.51
N GLU A 19 14.04 -9.84 2.87
CA GLU A 19 13.85 -8.42 3.16
C GLU A 19 12.40 -7.99 2.91
N ARG A 20 11.80 -8.42 1.79
CA ARG A 20 10.36 -8.26 1.55
C ARG A 20 9.53 -8.85 2.67
N LEU A 21 9.87 -10.06 3.13
CA LEU A 21 9.13 -10.72 4.20
C LEU A 21 9.24 -9.92 5.51
N ILE A 22 10.41 -9.40 5.85
CA ILE A 22 10.64 -8.55 7.04
C ILE A 22 9.81 -7.27 6.96
N ASP A 23 9.82 -6.59 5.81
CA ASP A 23 8.99 -5.41 5.56
C ASP A 23 7.49 -5.72 5.68
N LEU A 24 7.07 -6.86 5.14
CA LEU A 24 5.68 -7.34 5.22
C LEU A 24 5.29 -7.77 6.64
N HIS A 25 6.26 -8.20 7.47
CA HIS A 25 6.04 -8.71 8.82
C HIS A 25 6.25 -7.67 9.92
N GLN A 26 6.64 -6.43 9.58
CA GLN A 26 6.69 -5.37 10.58
C GLN A 26 5.35 -5.30 11.33
N PRO A 27 5.38 -5.32 12.68
CA PRO A 27 4.17 -5.33 13.47
C PRO A 27 3.32 -4.12 13.07
N PHE A 28 2.09 -4.41 12.66
CA PHE A 28 1.16 -3.37 12.23
C PHE A 28 0.98 -2.38 13.38
N PRO A 29 0.94 -1.06 13.10
CA PRO A 29 0.57 -0.10 14.11
C PRO A 29 -0.75 -0.54 14.74
N ALA A 30 -0.82 -0.59 16.07
CA ALA A 30 -2.03 -1.03 16.79
C ALA A 30 -3.29 -0.24 16.36
N ARG A 31 -3.09 0.98 15.86
CA ARG A 31 -4.12 1.89 15.33
C ARG A 31 -4.70 1.47 13.97
N GLN A 32 -4.10 0.54 13.22
CA GLN A 32 -4.59 0.07 11.91
C GLN A 32 -5.35 -1.28 12.00
N ARG A 33 -6.05 -1.51 13.11
CA ARG A 33 -6.69 -2.80 13.39
C ARG A 33 -7.87 -3.07 12.45
N HIS A 34 -8.67 -2.05 12.11
CA HIS A 34 -9.85 -2.24 11.27
C HIS A 34 -9.44 -2.49 9.83
N PHE A 35 -8.44 -1.76 9.34
CA PHE A 35 -7.84 -1.97 8.02
C PHE A 35 -7.35 -3.40 7.85
N ARG A 36 -6.58 -3.92 8.80
CA ARG A 36 -6.07 -5.30 8.74
C ARG A 36 -7.20 -6.33 8.77
N LYS A 37 -8.23 -6.10 9.59
CA LYS A 37 -9.41 -6.97 9.61
C LYS A 37 -10.12 -6.98 8.26
N ALA A 38 -10.32 -5.82 7.64
CA ALA A 38 -10.92 -5.70 6.31
C ALA A 38 -10.07 -6.38 5.23
N ALA A 39 -8.74 -6.23 5.29
CA ALA A 39 -7.82 -6.92 4.39
C ALA A 39 -7.94 -8.44 4.48
N MET A 40 -7.98 -8.99 5.70
CA MET A 40 -8.16 -10.42 5.91
C MET A 40 -9.51 -10.93 5.39
N ILE A 41 -10.59 -10.18 5.65
CA ILE A 41 -11.95 -10.56 5.19
C ILE A 41 -12.05 -10.52 3.66
N THR A 42 -11.43 -9.52 3.02
CA THR A 42 -11.42 -9.39 1.56
C THR A 42 -10.38 -10.29 0.87
N GLY A 43 -9.68 -11.14 1.63
CA GLY A 43 -8.72 -12.11 1.10
C GLY A 43 -7.46 -11.48 0.50
N GLN A 44 -6.99 -10.37 1.07
CA GLN A 44 -5.74 -9.75 0.62
C GLN A 44 -4.54 -10.58 1.05
N THR A 45 -3.58 -10.73 0.14
CA THR A 45 -2.22 -11.14 0.49
C THR A 45 -1.48 -9.99 1.16
N LEU A 46 -0.40 -10.29 1.89
CA LEU A 46 0.45 -9.26 2.51
C LEU A 46 0.97 -8.22 1.50
N ILE A 47 1.28 -8.66 0.27
CA ILE A 47 1.72 -7.76 -0.82
C ILE A 47 0.60 -6.78 -1.20
N GLN A 48 -0.62 -7.27 -1.34
CA GLN A 48 -1.79 -6.43 -1.65
C GLN A 48 -2.08 -5.45 -0.51
N GLU A 49 -1.90 -5.87 0.75
CA GLU A 49 -2.00 -4.97 1.91
C GLU A 49 -0.93 -3.86 1.90
N VAL A 50 0.32 -4.19 1.54
CA VAL A 50 1.38 -3.18 1.39
C VAL A 50 1.06 -2.21 0.26
N HIS A 51 0.63 -2.71 -0.89
CA HIS A 51 0.23 -1.86 -2.00
C HIS A 51 -0.94 -0.95 -1.65
N ALA A 52 -1.99 -1.50 -1.04
CA ALA A 52 -3.17 -0.74 -0.62
C ALA A 52 -2.79 0.38 0.36
N ARG A 53 -1.94 0.08 1.36
CA ARG A 53 -1.45 1.11 2.30
C ARG A 53 -0.66 2.20 1.60
N ARG A 54 0.19 1.84 0.63
CA ARG A 54 0.99 2.83 -0.10
C ARG A 54 0.14 3.70 -1.01
N VAL A 55 -0.87 3.12 -1.67
CA VAL A 55 -1.90 3.87 -2.40
C VAL A 55 -2.61 4.84 -1.46
N LEU A 56 -3.07 4.36 -0.31
CA LEU A 56 -3.75 5.18 0.71
C LEU A 56 -2.87 6.30 1.24
N ALA A 57 -1.61 6.01 1.56
CA ALA A 57 -0.65 7.03 1.95
C ALA A 57 -0.53 8.10 0.85
N TYR A 58 -0.34 7.70 -0.41
CA TYR A 58 -0.20 8.65 -1.51
C TYR A 58 -1.41 9.58 -1.68
N VAL A 59 -2.62 9.03 -1.65
CA VAL A 59 -3.83 9.82 -1.88
C VAL A 59 -4.18 10.74 -0.70
N MET A 60 -3.71 10.42 0.51
CA MET A 60 -3.94 11.23 1.71
C MET A 60 -2.95 12.38 1.86
N HIS A 61 -1.77 12.29 1.26
CA HIS A 61 -0.76 13.35 1.32
C HIS A 61 -1.04 14.45 0.30
N ARG A 62 -0.60 15.67 0.64
CA ARG A 62 -0.66 16.83 -0.26
C ARG A 62 0.31 16.65 -1.44
N PRO A 63 0.10 17.34 -2.58
CA PRO A 63 1.02 17.31 -3.71
C PRO A 63 2.50 17.49 -3.34
N SER A 64 2.81 18.40 -2.41
CA SER A 64 4.18 18.67 -1.94
C SER A 64 4.84 17.51 -1.19
N GLU A 65 4.05 16.60 -0.62
CA GLU A 65 4.52 15.50 0.22
C GLU A 65 4.58 14.16 -0.55
N ARG A 66 3.83 14.06 -1.65
CA ARG A 66 3.75 12.85 -2.49
C ARG A 66 5.08 12.45 -3.13
N ALA A 67 5.99 13.40 -3.35
CA ALA A 67 7.32 13.12 -3.89
C ALA A 67 8.17 12.24 -2.95
N ASN A 68 7.85 12.20 -1.66
CA ASN A 68 8.55 11.38 -0.66
C ASN A 68 8.02 9.94 -0.59
N ILE A 69 6.95 9.62 -1.32
CA ILE A 69 6.32 8.31 -1.28
C ILE A 69 6.87 7.49 -2.44
N ASP A 70 7.68 6.49 -2.11
CA ASP A 70 8.28 5.62 -3.11
C ASP A 70 7.25 4.69 -3.76
N LEU A 71 6.93 4.94 -5.03
CA LEU A 71 6.02 4.13 -5.83
C LEU A 71 6.71 3.01 -6.61
N THR A 72 8.02 3.12 -6.83
CA THR A 72 8.73 2.43 -7.93
C THR A 72 9.90 1.56 -7.48
N THR A 73 10.63 1.96 -6.43
CA THR A 73 11.92 1.38 -6.06
C THR A 73 11.90 0.55 -4.78
N GLY A 74 10.79 0.56 -4.05
CA GLY A 74 10.68 -0.18 -2.80
C GLY A 74 10.74 -1.69 -3.02
N LEU A 75 11.10 -2.44 -1.98
CA LEU A 75 11.19 -3.91 -2.01
C LEU A 75 9.94 -4.57 -2.59
N VAL A 76 8.78 -3.94 -2.42
CA VAL A 76 7.51 -4.31 -3.05
C VAL A 76 7.04 -3.11 -3.92
N PRO A 77 7.39 -3.07 -5.22
CA PRO A 77 7.01 -1.97 -6.10
C PRO A 77 5.54 -2.07 -6.50
N LEU A 78 4.85 -0.93 -6.61
CA LEU A 78 3.45 -0.93 -7.04
C LEU A 78 3.32 -1.45 -8.48
N PRO A 79 2.19 -2.04 -8.88
CA PRO A 79 1.96 -2.38 -10.27
C PRO A 79 2.02 -1.13 -11.15
N GLU A 80 2.62 -1.24 -12.34
CA GLU A 80 2.85 -0.10 -13.24
C GLU A 80 1.58 0.71 -13.54
N LYS A 81 0.45 0.01 -13.79
CA LYS A 81 -0.86 0.64 -13.97
C LYS A 81 -1.27 1.49 -12.77
N THR A 82 -1.02 1.02 -11.55
CA THR A 82 -1.30 1.76 -10.32
C THR A 82 -0.41 2.99 -10.21
N GLN A 83 0.88 2.85 -10.52
CA GLN A 83 1.84 3.96 -10.51
C GLN A 83 1.40 5.07 -11.47
N GLN A 84 1.06 4.73 -12.72
CA GLN A 84 0.58 5.69 -13.72
C GLN A 84 -0.69 6.42 -13.27
N LEU A 85 -1.63 5.71 -12.63
CA LEU A 85 -2.85 6.30 -12.09
C LEU A 85 -2.57 7.28 -10.93
N LEU A 86 -1.59 6.98 -10.08
CA LEU A 86 -1.19 7.89 -8.99
C LEU A 86 -0.45 9.11 -9.53
N LEU A 87 0.54 8.90 -10.41
CA LEU A 87 1.36 9.97 -10.99
C LEU A 87 0.55 10.96 -11.84
N SER A 88 -0.45 10.48 -12.59
CA SER A 88 -1.37 11.36 -13.35
C SER A 88 -2.21 12.29 -12.45
N ARG A 89 -2.21 12.07 -11.14
CA ARG A 89 -2.94 12.85 -10.13
C ARG A 89 -2.01 13.54 -9.14
N ALA A 90 -0.69 13.55 -9.39
CA ALA A 90 0.30 14.06 -8.46
C ALA A 90 0.02 15.51 -8.02
N SER A 91 -0.50 16.34 -8.92
CA SER A 91 -0.85 17.75 -8.67
C SER A 91 -2.24 17.99 -8.05
N GLU A 92 -3.08 16.96 -7.90
CA GLU A 92 -4.43 17.14 -7.33
C GLU A 92 -4.34 17.41 -5.82
N GLU A 93 -4.80 18.58 -5.35
CA GLU A 93 -4.84 18.90 -3.91
C GLU A 93 -5.56 17.83 -3.08
N ARG A 94 -6.66 17.32 -3.62
CA ARG A 94 -7.40 16.19 -3.08
C ARG A 94 -7.86 15.28 -4.20
N ILE A 95 -7.62 13.98 -4.04
CA ILE A 95 -8.14 12.95 -4.92
C ILE A 95 -9.51 12.54 -4.38
N ALA A 96 -10.55 12.63 -5.22
CA ALA A 96 -11.90 12.25 -4.82
C ALA A 96 -12.00 10.76 -4.43
N ASP A 97 -12.77 10.44 -3.39
CA ASP A 97 -12.92 9.08 -2.84
C ASP A 97 -13.27 8.04 -3.94
N SER A 98 -14.15 8.40 -4.89
CA SER A 98 -14.48 7.53 -6.03
C SER A 98 -13.29 7.22 -6.95
N LYS A 99 -12.35 8.16 -7.11
CA LYS A 99 -11.08 7.92 -7.81
C LYS A 99 -10.15 7.06 -6.95
N VAL A 100 -10.12 7.28 -5.64
CA VAL A 100 -9.32 6.45 -4.70
C VAL A 100 -9.75 5.00 -4.77
N HIS A 101 -11.06 4.71 -4.73
CA HIS A 101 -11.59 3.35 -4.86
C HIS A 101 -11.12 2.68 -6.15
N ARG A 102 -11.17 3.39 -7.28
CA ARG A 102 -10.71 2.86 -8.57
C ARG A 102 -9.21 2.56 -8.60
N ILE A 103 -8.40 3.38 -7.93
CA ILE A 103 -6.95 3.15 -7.83
C ILE A 103 -6.68 1.96 -6.91
N LEU A 104 -7.35 1.89 -5.75
CA LEU A 104 -7.26 0.76 -4.83
C LEU A 104 -7.67 -0.56 -5.49
N ALA A 105 -8.74 -0.57 -6.28
CA ALA A 105 -9.21 -1.73 -7.03
C ALA A 105 -8.14 -2.33 -7.96
N THR A 106 -7.08 -1.59 -8.31
CA THR A 106 -5.96 -2.12 -9.10
C THR A 106 -4.98 -2.99 -8.32
N VAL A 107 -5.01 -2.93 -6.98
CA VAL A 107 -4.07 -3.64 -6.11
C VAL A 107 -4.72 -4.55 -5.08
N VAL A 108 -6.06 -4.52 -4.95
CA VAL A 108 -6.80 -5.33 -3.98
C VAL A 108 -7.61 -6.45 -4.65
N SER A 109 -7.71 -7.59 -3.96
CA SER A 109 -8.67 -8.65 -4.25
C SER A 109 -10.10 -8.16 -4.02
N GLY A 110 -11.06 -8.68 -4.79
CA GLY A 110 -12.49 -8.33 -4.64
C GLY A 110 -12.96 -7.12 -5.45
N GLY A 111 -12.09 -6.51 -6.27
CA GLY A 111 -12.49 -5.41 -7.17
C GLY A 111 -12.93 -4.15 -6.41
N GLU A 112 -13.94 -3.46 -6.93
CA GLU A 112 -14.41 -2.18 -6.35
C GLU A 112 -14.99 -2.34 -4.94
N SER A 113 -15.70 -3.43 -4.65
CA SER A 113 -16.28 -3.66 -3.31
C SER A 113 -15.21 -3.93 -2.25
N GLY A 114 -14.16 -4.69 -2.61
CA GLY A 114 -13.00 -4.88 -1.74
C GLY A 114 -12.25 -3.56 -1.48
N ALA A 115 -12.12 -2.73 -2.52
CA ALA A 115 -11.49 -1.42 -2.41
C ALA A 115 -12.26 -0.45 -1.51
N GLU A 116 -13.58 -0.41 -1.62
CA GLU A 116 -14.47 0.41 -0.78
C GLU A 116 -14.38 -0.03 0.69
N GLN A 117 -14.47 -1.33 0.97
CA GLN A 117 -14.35 -1.86 2.33
C GLN A 117 -13.01 -1.52 2.98
N LEU A 118 -11.90 -1.62 2.23
CA LEU A 118 -10.57 -1.26 2.71
C LEU A 118 -10.43 0.24 2.94
N PHE A 119 -10.99 1.07 2.06
CA PHE A 119 -10.93 2.52 2.19
C PHE A 119 -11.71 3.02 3.41
N GLU A 120 -12.91 2.51 3.63
CA GLU A 120 -13.72 2.88 4.80
C GLU A 120 -13.09 2.39 6.10
N ALA A 121 -12.52 1.18 6.13
CA ALA A 121 -11.76 0.68 7.28
C ALA A 121 -10.53 1.56 7.59
N PHE A 122 -9.85 2.05 6.54
CA PHE A 122 -8.73 2.98 6.69
C PHE A 122 -9.16 4.34 7.26
N LYS A 123 -10.26 4.92 6.76
CA LYS A 123 -10.81 6.18 7.27
C LYS A 123 -11.18 6.07 8.75
N HIS A 124 -11.83 4.97 9.11
CA HIS A 124 -12.15 4.70 10.52
C HIS A 124 -10.90 4.64 11.41
N ASP A 125 -9.83 3.97 10.97
CA ASP A 125 -8.56 3.92 11.70
C ASP A 125 -7.87 5.31 11.77
N LEU A 126 -8.02 6.14 10.74
CA LEU A 126 -7.50 7.51 10.71
C LEU A 126 -8.24 8.41 11.70
N ASP A 127 -9.57 8.35 11.70
CA ASP A 127 -10.42 9.14 12.60
C ASP A 127 -10.16 8.76 14.06
N LEU A 128 -10.09 7.46 14.36
CA LEU A 128 -9.66 6.99 15.69
C LEU A 128 -8.27 7.49 16.09
N SER A 129 -7.35 7.58 15.12
CA SER A 129 -6.00 8.07 15.39
C SER A 129 -5.97 9.56 15.71
N ARG A 130 -6.85 10.36 15.10
CA ARG A 130 -7.02 11.80 15.37
C ARG A 130 -7.67 12.03 16.72
N ASP A 131 -8.74 11.31 17.02
CA ASP A 131 -9.44 11.36 18.32
C ASP A 131 -8.48 11.06 19.48
N LEU A 132 -7.62 10.05 19.33
CA LEU A 132 -6.62 9.68 20.33
C LEU A 132 -5.43 10.65 20.40
N ALA A 133 -5.17 11.42 19.34
CA ALA A 133 -4.14 12.45 19.31
C ALA A 133 -4.62 13.82 19.84
N GLY A 134 -5.93 13.98 20.05
CA GLY A 134 -6.53 15.26 20.44
C GLY A 134 -6.51 16.30 19.31
N GLU A 135 -6.36 15.86 18.06
CA GLU A 135 -6.48 16.72 16.88
C GLU A 135 -7.96 16.83 16.48
N PRO A 136 -8.47 18.05 16.16
CA PRO A 136 -9.86 18.26 15.77
C PRO A 136 -10.21 17.67 14.40
#